data_AF-A0A523MZ36-F1
#
_entry.id   AF-A0A523MZ36-F1
#
_cell.length_a   1.000
_cell.length_b   1.000
_cell.length_c   1.000
_cell.angle_alpha   90.00
_cell.angle_beta   90.00
_cell.angle_gamma   90.00
#
_symmetry.space_group_name_H-M   'P 1'
#
loop_
_entity.id
_entity.type
_entity.pdbx_description
1 polymer ?
#
loop_
_entity_poly.entity_id
_entity_poly.type
_entity_poly.pdbx_seq_one_letter_code
_entity_poly.pdbx_strand_id
1 'polypeptide(L)'
;MRKYFKILEIKMNASLEEVKRAYKTQAKKWHPDRFHREDPEIQKKAQERFQKISDAFQKIQEITKQRLKDRYSEEQPDQEFQRPFSNADSDPFEDFPDFSNTPPSSETEAKNAAGYFYRTWPNGDKYEGQLQGGLMHGMGILISANGDKYTGQFRFGSMSGQGKMVFANGDSYSGEFMDNAMGGRGSYNYSNGDRFIGYFMEDLPHGEGAHILASGEVYAGNWDRGRLLA
;
A
#
# COMPACT_ATOMS: atom_id res chain seq x y z
N MET A 1 -8.73 -4.41 23.26
CA MET A 1 -9.35 -4.22 21.92
C MET A 1 -10.61 -3.37 21.96
N ARG A 2 -11.73 -3.83 22.56
CA ARG A 2 -13.02 -3.09 22.66
C ARG A 2 -12.92 -1.65 23.18
N LYS A 3 -12.01 -1.38 24.12
CA LYS A 3 -11.84 -0.06 24.73
C LYS A 3 -11.45 1.04 23.73
N TYR A 4 -10.63 0.73 22.71
CA TYR A 4 -10.17 1.72 21.73
C TYR A 4 -11.26 2.09 20.72
N PHE A 5 -12.02 1.10 20.25
CA PHE A 5 -13.18 1.33 19.37
C PHE A 5 -14.27 2.16 20.07
N LYS A 6 -14.47 1.95 21.38
CA LYS A 6 -15.39 2.77 22.18
C LYS A 6 -14.91 4.22 22.35
N ILE A 7 -13.60 4.47 22.42
CA ILE A 7 -13.03 5.83 22.49
C ILE A 7 -13.29 6.60 21.19
N LEU A 8 -13.20 5.93 20.04
CA LEU A 8 -13.51 6.51 18.73
C LEU A 8 -15.00 6.42 18.36
N GLU A 9 -15.85 5.86 19.24
CA GLU A 9 -17.30 5.71 19.03
C GLU A 9 -17.66 4.89 17.77
N ILE A 10 -16.87 3.86 17.47
CA ILE A 10 -17.02 3.00 16.28
C ILE A 10 -17.19 1.52 16.64
N LYS A 11 -17.72 0.74 15.70
CA LYS A 11 -17.90 -0.72 15.85
C LYS A 11 -16.57 -1.46 15.69
N MET A 12 -16.43 -2.64 16.29
CA MET A 12 -15.18 -3.44 16.26
C MET A 12 -14.78 -3.99 14.88
N ASN A 13 -15.73 -4.03 13.95
CA ASN A 13 -15.55 -4.42 12.56
C ASN A 13 -15.43 -3.21 11.61
N ALA A 14 -15.27 -2.00 12.18
CA ALA A 14 -15.10 -0.79 11.39
C ALA A 14 -13.88 -0.90 10.47
N SER A 15 -14.08 -0.52 9.22
CA SER A 15 -13.04 -0.39 8.19
C SER A 15 -12.00 0.68 8.58
N LEU A 16 -10.82 0.63 7.96
CA LEU A 16 -9.76 1.61 8.21
C LEU A 16 -10.21 3.05 7.93
N GLU A 17 -11.11 3.24 6.95
CA GLU A 17 -11.69 4.55 6.63
C GLU A 17 -12.69 5.06 7.68
N GLU A 18 -13.50 4.17 8.24
CA GLU A 18 -14.37 4.53 9.38
C GLU A 18 -13.52 4.91 10.61
N VAL A 19 -12.39 4.23 10.83
CA VAL A 19 -11.44 4.54 11.90
C VAL A 19 -10.79 5.91 11.68
N LYS A 20 -10.28 6.21 10.46
CA LYS A 20 -9.68 7.50 10.12
C LYS A 20 -10.70 8.65 10.21
N ARG A 21 -11.92 8.43 9.72
CA ARG A 21 -13.01 9.41 9.79
C ARG A 21 -13.43 9.70 11.24
N ALA A 22 -13.54 8.66 12.05
CA ALA A 22 -13.84 8.79 13.47
C ALA A 22 -12.73 9.53 14.22
N TYR A 23 -11.46 9.21 13.94
CA TYR A 23 -10.33 9.94 14.50
C TYR A 23 -10.37 11.42 14.14
N LYS A 24 -10.51 11.79 12.86
CA LYS A 24 -10.62 13.20 12.43
C LYS A 24 -11.77 13.93 13.14
N THR A 25 -12.90 13.25 13.32
CA THR A 25 -14.09 13.81 13.99
C THR A 25 -13.84 14.04 15.47
N GLN A 26 -13.29 13.05 16.18
CA GLN A 26 -13.03 13.13 17.61
C GLN A 26 -11.86 14.07 17.93
N ALA A 27 -10.78 14.04 17.14
CA ALA A 27 -9.63 14.94 17.27
C ALA A 27 -10.06 16.41 17.09
N LYS A 28 -10.92 16.70 16.10
CA LYS A 28 -11.49 18.05 15.92
C LYS A 28 -12.39 18.47 17.09
N LYS A 29 -13.15 17.53 17.65
CA LYS A 29 -14.07 17.79 18.76
C LYS A 29 -13.34 18.11 20.06
N TRP A 30 -12.26 17.38 20.35
CA TRP A 30 -11.53 17.38 21.62
C TRP A 30 -10.13 18.03 21.54
N HIS A 31 -9.85 18.79 20.48
CA HIS A 31 -8.56 19.48 20.36
C HIS A 31 -8.36 20.45 21.54
N PRO A 32 -7.19 20.47 22.21
CA PRO A 32 -6.93 21.35 23.36
C PRO A 32 -7.19 22.83 23.07
N ASP A 33 -6.98 23.30 21.83
CA ASP A 33 -7.25 24.69 21.42
C ASP A 33 -8.73 25.08 21.42
N ARG A 34 -9.65 24.11 21.57
CA ARG A 34 -11.09 24.40 21.68
C ARG A 34 -11.53 24.75 23.11
N PHE A 35 -10.64 24.63 24.09
CA PHE A 35 -10.95 24.84 25.50
C PHE A 35 -10.17 26.05 26.04
N HIS A 36 -10.81 26.83 26.92
CA HIS A 36 -10.23 28.04 27.50
C HIS A 36 -8.92 27.73 28.23
N ARG A 37 -7.85 28.47 27.86
CA ARG A 37 -6.49 28.26 28.40
C ARG A 37 -6.33 28.71 29.85
N GLU A 38 -7.28 29.50 30.36
CA GLU A 38 -7.26 30.08 31.70
C GLU A 38 -7.85 29.16 32.77
N ASP A 39 -8.43 28.01 32.37
CA ASP A 39 -8.83 26.95 33.28
C ASP A 39 -7.88 25.75 33.13
N PRO A 40 -6.87 25.62 34.02
CA PRO A 40 -5.87 24.56 33.93
C PRO A 40 -6.46 23.16 34.06
N GLU A 41 -7.59 23.01 34.76
CA GLU A 41 -8.22 21.72 34.99
C GLU A 41 -8.95 21.24 33.73
N ILE A 42 -9.63 22.15 33.02
CA ILE A 42 -10.28 21.85 31.74
C ILE A 42 -9.24 21.58 30.64
N GLN A 43 -8.16 22.37 30.58
CA GLN A 43 -7.05 22.13 29.64
C GLN A 43 -6.42 20.74 29.85
N LYS A 44 -6.11 20.39 31.10
CA LYS A 44 -5.55 19.07 31.44
C LYS A 44 -6.49 17.94 31.02
N LYS A 45 -7.79 18.06 31.31
CA LYS A 45 -8.81 17.05 30.90
C LYS A 45 -8.94 16.94 29.38
N ALA A 46 -8.87 18.05 28.65
CA ALA A 46 -8.92 18.07 27.19
C ALA A 46 -7.69 17.37 26.59
N GLN A 47 -6.50 17.65 27.12
CA GLN A 47 -5.26 17.06 26.64
C GLN A 47 -5.18 15.55 26.94
N GLU A 48 -5.59 15.12 28.14
CA GLU A 48 -5.72 13.69 28.47
C GLU A 48 -6.73 12.98 27.56
N ARG A 49 -7.82 13.65 27.18
CA ARG A 49 -8.83 13.09 26.27
C ARG A 49 -8.29 13.00 24.85
N PHE A 50 -7.58 14.01 24.38
CA PHE A 50 -6.95 14.02 23.05
C PHE A 50 -5.87 12.94 22.93
N GLN A 51 -5.04 12.76 23.96
CA GLN A 51 -4.04 11.69 23.99
C GLN A 51 -4.69 10.30 23.87
N LYS A 52 -5.76 10.05 24.65
CA LYS A 52 -6.52 8.80 24.58
C LYS A 52 -7.11 8.53 23.19
N ILE A 53 -7.52 9.57 22.46
CA ILE A 53 -8.03 9.47 21.08
C ILE A 53 -6.90 9.09 20.11
N SER A 54 -5.72 9.70 20.26
CA SER A 54 -4.53 9.39 19.44
C SER A 54 -4.04 7.96 19.67
N ASP A 55 -3.92 7.54 20.94
CA ASP A 55 -3.48 6.19 21.31
C ASP A 55 -4.47 5.14 20.79
N ALA A 56 -5.78 5.43 20.85
CA ALA A 56 -6.81 4.54 20.33
C ALA A 56 -6.70 4.38 18.80
N PHE A 57 -6.42 5.45 18.08
CA PHE A 57 -6.23 5.40 16.63
C PHE A 57 -5.03 4.53 16.25
N GLN A 58 -3.86 4.80 16.84
CA GLN A 58 -2.64 4.01 16.58
C GLN A 58 -2.85 2.53 16.90
N LYS A 59 -3.46 2.21 18.05
CA LYS A 59 -3.68 0.81 18.43
C LYS A 59 -4.67 0.10 17.49
N ILE A 60 -5.68 0.80 16.98
CA ILE A 60 -6.61 0.22 16.00
C ILE A 60 -5.91 0.01 14.66
N GLN A 61 -5.04 0.92 14.22
CA GLN A 61 -4.22 0.71 13.02
C GLN A 61 -3.32 -0.53 13.16
N GLU A 62 -2.63 -0.69 14.29
CA GLU A 62 -1.82 -1.89 14.55
C GLU A 62 -2.65 -3.18 14.55
N ILE A 63 -3.83 -3.18 15.17
CA ILE A 63 -4.73 -4.35 15.21
C ILE A 63 -5.22 -4.70 13.81
N THR A 64 -5.54 -3.70 12.99
CA THR A 64 -5.98 -3.92 11.61
C THR A 64 -4.84 -4.48 10.76
N LYS A 65 -3.61 -3.96 10.91
CA LYS A 65 -2.40 -4.51 10.29
C LYS A 65 -2.14 -5.96 10.71
N GLN A 66 -2.25 -6.26 12.00
CA GLN A 66 -2.04 -7.61 12.51
C GLN A 66 -3.10 -8.60 11.98
N ARG A 67 -4.37 -8.19 11.95
CA ARG A 67 -5.45 -9.02 11.37
C ARG A 67 -5.27 -9.28 9.87
N LEU A 68 -4.65 -8.36 9.16
CA LEU A 68 -4.28 -8.57 7.76
C LEU A 68 -3.16 -9.61 7.68
N LYS A 69 -2.09 -9.45 8.47
CA LYS A 69 -0.98 -10.42 8.55
C LYS A 69 -1.45 -11.84 8.91
N ASP A 70 -2.37 -11.95 9.86
CA ASP A 70 -2.93 -13.25 10.28
C ASP A 70 -3.81 -13.86 9.17
N ARG A 71 -4.57 -13.03 8.43
CA ARG A 71 -5.37 -13.47 7.28
C ARG A 71 -4.49 -13.95 6.11
N TYR A 72 -3.35 -13.30 5.90
CA TYR A 72 -2.32 -13.74 4.95
C TYR A 72 -1.57 -15.01 5.39
N SER A 73 -1.63 -15.37 6.68
CA SER A 73 -1.04 -16.63 7.15
C SER A 73 -2.02 -17.81 7.05
N GLU A 74 -3.34 -17.55 6.94
CA GLU A 74 -4.39 -18.57 6.76
C GLU A 74 -4.72 -18.83 5.28
N GLU A 75 -4.59 -17.84 4.40
CA GLU A 75 -4.52 -18.06 2.95
C GLU A 75 -3.12 -18.63 2.65
N GLN A 76 -2.98 -19.95 2.75
CA GLN A 76 -1.78 -20.62 2.26
C GLN A 76 -1.52 -20.12 0.83
N PRO A 77 -0.36 -19.51 0.53
CA PRO A 77 0.04 -19.38 -0.85
C PRO A 77 0.07 -20.82 -1.38
N ASP A 78 -0.64 -21.09 -2.47
CA ASP A 78 -0.69 -22.42 -3.10
C ASP A 78 0.69 -23.08 -3.04
N GLN A 79 0.75 -24.38 -2.73
CA GLN A 79 2.00 -25.14 -2.57
C GLN A 79 2.91 -25.19 -3.82
N GLU A 80 2.55 -24.43 -4.87
CA GLU A 80 3.39 -24.10 -6.01
C GLU A 80 4.47 -23.05 -5.69
N PHE A 81 4.36 -22.33 -4.57
CA PHE A 81 5.19 -21.14 -4.24
C PHE A 81 6.41 -21.40 -3.33
N GLN A 82 6.83 -22.67 -3.17
CA GLN A 82 8.03 -23.07 -2.42
C GLN A 82 8.91 -24.03 -3.24
N ARG A 83 9.05 -23.82 -4.55
CA ARG A 83 10.08 -24.54 -5.28
C ARG A 83 11.41 -23.83 -5.04
N PRO A 84 12.42 -24.48 -4.43
CA PRO A 84 13.77 -23.90 -4.43
C PRO A 84 14.17 -23.64 -5.88
N PHE A 85 15.03 -22.64 -6.14
CA PHE A 85 15.70 -22.49 -7.44
C PHE A 85 16.20 -23.87 -7.87
N SER A 86 15.48 -24.51 -8.78
CA SER A 86 15.72 -25.92 -9.08
C SER A 86 17.01 -25.95 -9.87
N ASN A 87 18.09 -26.45 -9.28
CA ASN A 87 19.41 -26.65 -9.89
C ASN A 87 20.09 -25.38 -10.45
N ALA A 88 21.40 -25.26 -10.24
CA ALA A 88 22.24 -24.14 -10.71
C ALA A 88 22.27 -23.96 -12.25
N ASP A 89 21.57 -24.83 -12.99
CA ASP A 89 21.50 -24.87 -14.45
C ASP A 89 20.13 -24.42 -15.02
N SER A 90 19.11 -24.13 -14.18
CA SER A 90 17.82 -23.59 -14.65
C SER A 90 17.80 -22.08 -14.59
N ASP A 91 17.11 -21.45 -15.54
CA ASP A 91 16.89 -20.01 -15.54
C ASP A 91 16.09 -19.63 -14.26
N PRO A 92 16.67 -18.85 -13.33
CA PRO A 92 15.99 -18.40 -12.11
C PRO A 92 14.75 -17.53 -12.37
N PHE A 93 14.49 -17.19 -13.63
CA PHE A 93 13.39 -16.34 -14.08
C PHE A 93 12.27 -17.09 -14.83
N GLU A 94 12.36 -18.41 -15.04
CA GLU A 94 11.32 -19.17 -15.78
C GLU A 94 9.92 -19.01 -15.15
N ASP A 95 9.83 -18.90 -13.83
CA ASP A 95 8.58 -18.77 -13.08
C ASP A 95 8.13 -17.31 -12.82
N PHE A 96 8.97 -16.32 -13.15
CA PHE A 96 8.68 -14.90 -12.97
C PHE A 96 8.47 -14.23 -14.32
N PRO A 97 7.23 -14.15 -14.82
CA PRO A 97 6.98 -13.45 -16.07
C PRO A 97 7.52 -12.02 -16.00
N ASP A 98 8.16 -11.57 -17.08
CA ASP A 98 8.74 -10.23 -17.15
C ASP A 98 7.64 -9.16 -17.10
N PHE A 99 7.33 -8.70 -15.89
CA PHE A 99 6.36 -7.63 -15.65
C PHE A 99 6.84 -6.25 -16.12
N SER A 100 8.11 -6.11 -16.55
CA SER A 100 8.66 -4.80 -16.97
C SER A 100 8.01 -4.28 -18.26
N ASN A 101 7.66 -5.22 -19.15
CA ASN A 101 7.20 -4.95 -20.51
C ASN A 101 5.73 -5.25 -20.73
N THR A 102 5.00 -5.78 -19.74
CA THR A 102 3.54 -5.92 -19.88
C THR A 102 2.95 -4.52 -19.86
N PRO A 103 2.47 -3.99 -21.00
CA PRO A 103 1.59 -2.84 -20.94
C PRO A 103 0.40 -3.37 -20.16
N PRO A 104 -0.06 -2.73 -19.08
CA PRO A 104 -1.36 -3.12 -18.64
C PRO A 104 -2.27 -2.84 -19.83
N SER A 105 -3.05 -3.82 -20.24
CA SER A 105 -4.20 -3.64 -21.14
C SER A 105 -5.10 -2.46 -20.68
N SER A 106 -4.87 -1.99 -19.46
CA SER A 106 -5.56 -0.97 -18.69
C SER A 106 -5.49 0.48 -19.13
N GLU A 107 -4.48 1.02 -19.82
CA GLU A 107 -4.54 2.49 -20.08
C GLU A 107 -5.65 2.80 -21.11
N THR A 108 -5.78 1.93 -22.11
CA THR A 108 -6.85 1.97 -23.12
C THR A 108 -8.17 1.43 -22.57
N GLU A 109 -8.15 0.34 -21.80
CA GLU A 109 -9.36 -0.21 -21.16
C GLU A 109 -9.94 0.74 -20.10
N ALA A 110 -9.11 1.40 -19.29
CA ALA A 110 -9.56 2.39 -18.33
C ALA A 110 -10.23 3.57 -19.06
N LYS A 111 -9.58 4.13 -20.09
CA LYS A 111 -10.13 5.26 -20.87
C LYS A 111 -11.46 4.92 -21.57
N ASN A 112 -11.70 3.66 -21.89
CA ASN A 112 -12.93 3.20 -22.55
C ASN A 112 -13.99 2.68 -21.58
N ALA A 113 -13.70 2.59 -20.27
CA ALA A 113 -14.63 2.05 -19.30
C ALA A 113 -15.78 3.04 -19.02
N ALA A 114 -17.01 2.52 -18.97
CA ALA A 114 -18.15 3.30 -18.49
C ALA A 114 -17.91 3.76 -17.04
N GLY A 115 -18.19 5.04 -16.76
CA GLY A 115 -17.90 5.63 -15.46
C GLY A 115 -16.44 6.05 -15.27
N TYR A 116 -15.74 6.38 -16.35
CA TYR A 116 -14.42 7.03 -16.31
C TYR A 116 -14.57 8.49 -15.86
N PHE A 117 -13.81 8.90 -14.85
CA PHE A 117 -13.82 10.25 -14.31
C PHE A 117 -12.42 10.83 -14.32
N TYR A 118 -12.35 12.14 -14.58
CA TYR A 118 -11.16 12.95 -14.33
C TYR A 118 -11.35 13.73 -13.03
N ARG A 119 -10.35 13.69 -12.15
CA ARG A 119 -10.33 14.48 -10.91
C ARG A 119 -8.95 15.08 -10.68
N THR A 120 -8.92 16.35 -10.32
CA THR A 120 -7.71 17.02 -9.79
C THR A 120 -7.97 17.46 -8.36
N TRP A 121 -7.04 17.18 -7.46
CA TRP A 121 -7.09 17.65 -6.08
C TRP A 121 -6.30 18.95 -5.90
N PRO A 122 -6.62 19.78 -4.89
CA PRO A 122 -5.90 21.03 -4.63
C PRO A 122 -4.40 20.85 -4.34
N ASN A 123 -3.97 19.66 -3.90
CA ASN A 123 -2.56 19.34 -3.68
C ASN A 123 -1.78 19.09 -4.97
N GLY A 124 -2.45 19.03 -6.13
CA GLY A 124 -1.85 18.79 -7.43
C GLY A 124 -2.02 17.36 -7.96
N ASP A 125 -2.53 16.43 -7.14
CA ASP A 125 -2.78 15.05 -7.58
C ASP A 125 -3.86 15.03 -8.66
N LYS A 126 -3.72 14.11 -9.61
CA LYS A 126 -4.66 13.91 -10.72
C LYS A 126 -5.02 12.44 -10.81
N TYR A 127 -6.30 12.14 -10.99
CA TYR A 127 -6.79 10.80 -11.20
C TYR A 127 -7.66 10.72 -12.43
N GLU A 128 -7.47 9.65 -13.20
CA GLU A 128 -8.27 9.30 -14.36
C GLU A 128 -8.65 7.82 -14.27
N GLY A 129 -9.93 7.51 -14.03
CA GLY A 129 -10.33 6.14 -13.80
C GLY A 129 -11.77 5.96 -13.32
N GLN A 130 -12.10 4.72 -12.98
CA GLN A 130 -13.45 4.39 -12.52
C GLN A 130 -13.66 4.81 -11.06
N LEU A 131 -14.90 5.19 -10.73
CA LEU A 131 -15.29 5.50 -9.35
C LEU A 131 -16.41 4.57 -8.88
N GLN A 132 -16.33 4.13 -7.63
CA GLN A 132 -17.43 3.47 -6.93
C GLN A 132 -17.69 4.20 -5.61
N GLY A 133 -18.92 4.71 -5.42
CA GLY A 133 -19.28 5.46 -4.21
C GLY A 133 -18.45 6.74 -4.00
N GLY A 134 -17.92 7.33 -5.09
CA GLY A 134 -17.06 8.51 -5.04
C GLY A 134 -15.58 8.25 -4.70
N LEU A 135 -15.18 6.98 -4.60
CA LEU A 135 -13.80 6.54 -4.38
C LEU A 135 -13.22 5.88 -5.64
N MET A 136 -11.90 5.98 -5.81
CA MET A 136 -11.17 5.30 -6.88
C MET A 136 -11.40 3.78 -6.77
N HIS A 137 -11.82 3.16 -7.86
CA HIS A 137 -12.12 1.74 -7.92
C HIS A 137 -11.85 1.21 -9.33
N GLY A 138 -11.63 -0.09 -9.51
CA GLY A 138 -11.39 -0.66 -10.82
C GLY A 138 -10.11 -0.11 -11.47
N MET A 139 -10.07 0.02 -12.79
CA MET A 139 -8.87 0.51 -13.47
C MET A 139 -8.77 2.03 -13.42
N GLY A 140 -7.57 2.54 -13.14
CA GLY A 140 -7.30 3.97 -13.19
C GLY A 140 -5.83 4.33 -13.26
N ILE A 141 -5.60 5.63 -13.37
CA ILE A 141 -4.30 6.28 -13.43
C ILE A 141 -4.30 7.34 -12.33
N LEU A 142 -3.32 7.31 -11.45
CA LEU A 142 -3.08 8.34 -10.44
C LEU A 142 -1.71 8.98 -10.72
N ILE A 143 -1.69 10.29 -10.92
CA ILE A 143 -0.48 11.09 -11.02
C ILE A 143 -0.41 11.94 -9.77
N SER A 144 0.55 11.65 -8.92
CA SER A 144 0.81 12.39 -7.70
C SER A 144 1.48 13.73 -8.02
N ALA A 145 1.28 14.73 -7.15
CA ALA A 145 1.86 16.06 -7.33
C ALA A 145 3.41 16.07 -7.35
N ASN A 146 4.04 15.05 -6.77
CA ASN A 146 5.49 14.84 -6.81
C ASN A 146 6.00 14.29 -8.15
N GLY A 147 5.11 13.88 -9.06
CA GLY A 147 5.44 13.33 -10.37
C GLY A 147 5.33 11.80 -10.47
N ASP A 148 5.08 11.09 -9.36
CA ASP A 148 4.86 9.64 -9.41
C ASP A 148 3.58 9.32 -10.19
N LYS A 149 3.64 8.29 -11.05
CA LYS A 149 2.50 7.83 -11.85
C LYS A 149 2.21 6.36 -11.54
N TYR A 150 1.03 6.10 -11.00
CA TYR A 150 0.47 4.76 -10.90
C TYR A 150 -0.54 4.52 -12.01
N THR A 151 -0.47 3.35 -12.65
CA THR A 151 -1.48 2.84 -13.58
C THR A 151 -1.84 1.42 -13.17
N GLY A 152 -3.10 1.17 -12.80
CA GLY A 152 -3.49 -0.15 -12.34
C GLY A 152 -4.85 -0.21 -11.67
N GLN A 153 -5.06 -1.27 -10.91
CA GLN A 153 -6.28 -1.54 -10.18
C GLN A 153 -6.37 -0.71 -8.88
N PHE A 154 -7.57 -0.23 -8.60
CA PHE A 154 -7.94 0.46 -7.37
C PHE A 154 -9.08 -0.28 -6.68
N ARG A 155 -9.06 -0.27 -5.35
CA ARG A 155 -10.15 -0.76 -4.53
C ARG A 155 -10.38 0.18 -3.36
N PHE A 156 -11.55 0.82 -3.37
CA PHE A 156 -12.01 1.73 -2.32
C PHE A 156 -11.02 2.88 -2.00
N GLY A 157 -10.40 3.44 -3.03
CA GLY A 157 -9.46 4.56 -2.90
C GLY A 157 -7.99 4.16 -2.73
N SER A 158 -7.67 2.87 -2.64
CA SER A 158 -6.30 2.38 -2.53
C SER A 158 -5.85 1.68 -3.81
N MET A 159 -4.57 1.81 -4.17
CA MET A 159 -3.92 0.96 -5.17
C MET A 159 -3.93 -0.49 -4.67
N SER A 160 -4.38 -1.42 -5.51
CA SER A 160 -4.59 -2.82 -5.12
C SER A 160 -4.55 -3.74 -6.33
N GLY A 161 -4.11 -4.99 -6.21
CA GLY A 161 -4.02 -5.91 -7.34
C GLY A 161 -2.91 -5.50 -8.32
N GLN A 162 -3.04 -5.87 -9.59
CA GLN A 162 -1.98 -5.62 -10.58
C GLN A 162 -1.89 -4.14 -10.98
N GLY A 163 -0.68 -3.62 -11.03
CA GLY A 163 -0.41 -2.26 -11.49
C GLY A 163 1.05 -1.99 -11.81
N LYS A 164 1.31 -0.76 -12.27
CA LYS A 164 2.64 -0.22 -12.54
C LYS A 164 2.78 1.14 -11.89
N MET A 165 3.85 1.32 -11.10
CA MET A 165 4.27 2.60 -10.56
C MET A 165 5.52 3.07 -11.30
N VAL A 166 5.52 4.30 -11.76
CA VAL A 166 6.71 5.00 -12.26
C VAL A 166 6.98 6.14 -11.31
N PHE A 167 8.14 6.12 -10.68
CA PHE A 167 8.53 7.11 -9.70
C PHE A 167 9.20 8.31 -10.37
N ALA A 168 9.06 9.48 -9.78
CA ALA A 168 9.65 10.72 -10.29
C ALA A 168 11.20 10.67 -10.34
N ASN A 169 11.82 9.79 -9.54
CA ASN A 169 13.26 9.56 -9.55
C ASN A 169 13.74 8.69 -10.74
N GLY A 170 12.82 8.17 -11.56
CA GLY A 170 13.10 7.31 -12.70
C GLY A 170 13.03 5.81 -12.41
N ASP A 171 12.86 5.41 -11.15
CA ASP A 171 12.59 4.02 -10.81
C ASP A 171 11.20 3.60 -11.29
N SER A 172 10.96 2.30 -11.41
CA SER A 172 9.63 1.79 -11.67
C SER A 172 9.38 0.44 -11.01
N TYR A 173 8.13 0.18 -10.67
CA TYR A 173 7.68 -1.11 -10.20
C TYR A 173 6.51 -1.59 -11.03
N SER A 174 6.48 -2.89 -11.37
CA SER A 174 5.35 -3.54 -12.03
C SER A 174 5.05 -4.85 -11.32
N GLY A 175 3.81 -5.03 -10.89
CA GLY A 175 3.42 -6.21 -10.13
C GLY A 175 2.20 -5.93 -9.26
N GLU A 176 2.08 -6.69 -8.19
CA GLU A 176 0.98 -6.60 -7.26
C GLU A 176 1.12 -5.41 -6.28
N PHE A 177 -0.02 -4.81 -5.95
CA PHE A 177 -0.17 -3.74 -4.98
C PHE A 177 -1.20 -4.14 -3.93
N MET A 178 -1.02 -3.64 -2.73
CA MET A 178 -1.90 -3.91 -1.61
C MET A 178 -1.93 -2.69 -0.69
N ASP A 179 -3.11 -2.08 -0.55
CA ASP A 179 -3.33 -0.92 0.31
C ASP A 179 -2.34 0.25 0.09
N ASN A 180 -2.03 0.53 -1.18
CA ASN A 180 -1.06 1.54 -1.64
C ASN A 180 0.43 1.20 -1.49
N ALA A 181 0.76 -0.03 -1.11
CA ALA A 181 2.14 -0.52 -1.07
C ALA A 181 2.38 -1.60 -2.13
N MET A 182 3.63 -1.76 -2.55
CA MET A 182 4.06 -2.94 -3.32
C MET A 182 3.95 -4.17 -2.42
N GLY A 183 3.35 -5.24 -2.95
CA GLY A 183 3.16 -6.49 -2.23
C GLY A 183 3.02 -7.64 -3.22
N GLY A 184 3.15 -8.89 -2.78
CA GLY A 184 3.03 -10.05 -3.67
C GLY A 184 4.17 -10.10 -4.69
N ARG A 185 3.91 -10.59 -5.90
CA ARG A 185 4.95 -10.71 -6.93
C ARG A 185 5.12 -9.43 -7.72
N GLY A 186 6.35 -9.08 -8.05
CA GLY A 186 6.63 -7.95 -8.92
C GLY A 186 8.06 -7.84 -9.37
N SER A 187 8.31 -6.78 -10.13
CA SER A 187 9.61 -6.39 -10.64
C SER A 187 9.83 -4.91 -10.34
N TYR A 188 10.90 -4.60 -9.63
CA TYR A 188 11.37 -3.24 -9.40
C TYR A 188 12.57 -2.97 -10.30
N ASN A 189 12.50 -1.97 -11.17
CA ASN A 189 13.61 -1.49 -11.99
C ASN A 189 14.11 -0.20 -11.38
N TYR A 190 15.39 -0.17 -11.04
CA TYR A 190 16.05 1.00 -10.52
C TYR A 190 16.57 1.87 -11.67
N SER A 191 16.53 3.18 -11.48
CA SER A 191 17.04 4.17 -12.43
C SER A 191 18.53 4.02 -12.73
N ASN A 192 19.30 3.37 -11.85
CA ASN A 192 20.72 3.05 -12.06
C ASN A 192 20.95 1.82 -12.98
N GLY A 193 19.88 1.14 -13.41
CA GLY A 193 19.94 -0.06 -14.25
C GLY A 193 19.88 -1.38 -13.47
N ASP A 194 19.91 -1.34 -12.14
CA ASP A 194 19.68 -2.53 -11.32
C ASP A 194 18.20 -2.95 -11.42
N ARG A 195 17.93 -4.21 -11.07
CA ARG A 195 16.57 -4.75 -11.08
C ARG A 195 16.39 -5.76 -9.95
N PHE A 196 15.23 -5.71 -9.29
CA PHE A 196 14.77 -6.77 -8.40
C PHE A 196 13.57 -7.48 -9.00
N ILE A 197 13.56 -8.81 -8.96
CA ILE A 197 12.40 -9.64 -9.34
C ILE A 197 12.12 -10.60 -8.20
N GLY A 198 10.88 -10.66 -7.74
CA GLY A 198 10.50 -11.58 -6.67
C GLY A 198 9.31 -11.07 -5.88
N TYR A 199 9.26 -11.45 -4.61
CA TYR A 199 8.19 -11.07 -3.70
C TYR A 199 8.48 -9.77 -2.95
N PHE A 200 7.41 -9.02 -2.68
CA PHE A 200 7.41 -7.75 -1.97
C PHE A 200 6.43 -7.78 -0.79
N MET A 201 6.73 -7.03 0.26
CA MET A 201 5.84 -6.77 1.39
C MET A 201 6.12 -5.39 1.96
N GLU A 202 5.07 -4.54 2.04
CA GLU A 202 5.17 -3.15 2.51
C GLU A 202 6.33 -2.39 1.84
N ASP A 203 6.35 -2.40 0.50
CA ASP A 203 7.35 -1.71 -0.34
C ASP A 203 8.77 -2.28 -0.32
N LEU A 204 9.01 -3.40 0.37
CA LEU A 204 10.33 -3.99 0.49
C LEU A 204 10.39 -5.41 -0.10
N PRO A 205 11.53 -5.81 -0.70
CA PRO A 205 11.80 -7.21 -1.01
C PRO A 205 11.57 -8.12 0.20
N HIS A 206 10.79 -9.18 0.03
CA HIS A 206 10.49 -10.13 1.10
C HIS A 206 10.08 -11.48 0.51
N GLY A 207 10.61 -12.59 1.01
CA GLY A 207 10.43 -13.90 0.41
C GLY A 207 11.46 -14.16 -0.70
N GLU A 208 11.16 -15.08 -1.60
CA GLU A 208 12.08 -15.44 -2.70
C GLU A 208 12.22 -14.29 -3.71
N GLY A 209 13.45 -14.07 -4.18
CA GLY A 209 13.71 -13.09 -5.22
C GLY A 209 15.18 -12.99 -5.60
N ALA A 210 15.44 -12.22 -6.65
CA ALA A 210 16.76 -11.99 -7.21
C ALA A 210 16.99 -10.49 -7.44
N HIS A 211 18.12 -9.99 -6.95
CA HIS A 211 18.63 -8.66 -7.27
C HIS A 211 19.72 -8.78 -8.34
N ILE A 212 19.49 -8.13 -9.47
CA ILE A 212 20.32 -8.14 -10.67
C ILE A 212 20.95 -6.76 -10.77
N LEU A 213 22.27 -6.69 -10.68
CA LEU A 213 22.97 -5.43 -10.87
C LEU A 213 23.04 -5.09 -12.36
N ALA A 214 23.18 -3.80 -12.68
CA ALA A 214 23.44 -3.34 -14.04
C ALA A 214 24.70 -3.99 -14.67
N SER A 215 25.63 -4.50 -13.84
CA SER A 215 26.80 -5.29 -14.26
C SER A 215 26.46 -6.69 -14.79
N GLY A 216 25.27 -7.20 -14.48
CA GLY A 216 24.84 -8.57 -14.73
C GLY A 216 25.05 -9.53 -13.56
N GLU A 217 25.63 -9.07 -12.44
CA GLU A 217 25.76 -9.88 -11.22
C GLU A 217 24.39 -10.13 -10.59
N VAL A 218 24.13 -11.36 -10.15
CA VAL A 218 22.84 -11.80 -9.62
C VAL A 218 22.98 -12.27 -8.17
N TYR A 219 22.15 -11.73 -7.30
CA TYR A 219 22.00 -12.11 -5.90
C TYR A 219 20.61 -12.69 -5.70
N ALA A 220 20.49 -14.01 -5.79
CA ALA A 220 19.24 -14.73 -5.64
C ALA A 220 19.15 -15.42 -4.27
N GLY A 221 17.96 -15.44 -3.68
CA GLY A 221 17.69 -16.13 -2.43
C GLY A 221 16.44 -15.64 -1.74
N ASN A 222 16.35 -15.88 -0.44
CA ASN A 222 15.22 -15.44 0.39
C ASN A 222 15.54 -14.08 1.03
N TRP A 223 14.58 -13.16 1.04
CA TRP A 223 14.74 -11.79 1.52
C TRP A 223 13.85 -11.54 2.74
N ASP A 224 14.34 -10.84 3.76
CA ASP A 224 13.50 -10.24 4.81
C ASP A 224 13.64 -8.73 4.80
N ARG A 225 12.59 -8.03 4.39
CA ARG A 225 12.48 -6.56 4.47
C ARG A 225 13.69 -5.86 3.83
N GLY A 226 13.99 -6.24 2.60
CA GLY A 226 15.06 -5.66 1.78
C GLY A 226 16.44 -6.26 2.03
N ARG A 227 16.57 -7.29 2.87
CA ARG A 227 17.85 -7.93 3.17
C ARG A 227 17.85 -9.37 2.70
N LEU A 228 18.82 -9.73 1.86
CA LEU A 228 19.08 -11.12 1.50
C LEU A 228 19.51 -11.90 2.75
N LEU A 229 18.85 -13.02 2.99
CA LEU A 229 19.20 -13.97 4.04
C LEU A 229 20.30 -14.89 3.50
N ALA A 230 21.38 -15.00 4.26
CA ALA A 230 22.51 -15.89 3.98
C ALA A 230 22.25 -17.31 4.49
#